data_AF-A0A6G0T0E4-F1
#
_entry.id   AF-A0A6G0T0E4-F1
#
_cell.length_a   1.000
_cell.length_b   1.000
_cell.length_c   1.000
_cell.angle_alpha   90.00
_cell.angle_beta   90.00
_cell.angle_gamma   90.00
#
_symmetry.space_group_name_H-M   'P 1'
#
loop_
_entity.id
_entity.type
_entity.pdbx_description
1 polymer ?
#
loop_
_entity_poly.entity_id
_entity_poly.type
_entity_poly.pdbx_seq_one_letter_code
_entity_poly.pdbx_strand_id
1 'polypeptide(L)'
;MGCLKYPRVRLYWENATAVNIIIENMSRDRFFTLRRNFHLIDNTEIPKNNTDKFIKVRPLYDAINKKCNSLPVERRLSVDEQMVPYKGHLQMKQYVKGKPCPWGIKAFLLCGESGMVYNILLYQGATTELDTTNQIYSVGTIRTNRFADPPLLTDKQLTKMGRGSGQMDTVRRWDKKLKMYVNIERPEIITAYNTSMGGVDKVDQLISYYRTFIRSKKWTLRMTVHAFDLIVINCWIQYKKDADHYNVNKNKRKDLLHFRMALAEIL
;
A
#
# COMPACT_ATOMS: atom_id res chain seq x y z
N MET A 1 -13.04 3.23 14.74
CA MET A 1 -11.94 2.62 15.55
C MET A 1 -10.54 3.01 15.09
N GLY A 2 -10.21 3.03 13.79
CA GLY A 2 -8.86 3.44 13.33
C GLY A 2 -8.43 4.86 13.71
N CYS A 3 -9.38 5.79 13.85
CA CYS A 3 -9.12 7.19 14.21
C CYS A 3 -8.77 7.41 15.70
N LEU A 4 -9.38 6.65 16.62
CA LEU A 4 -9.25 6.85 18.07
C LEU A 4 -8.17 5.98 18.74
N LYS A 5 -7.81 4.84 18.12
CA LYS A 5 -6.66 3.99 18.50
C LYS A 5 -6.59 3.55 19.97
N TYR A 6 -7.73 3.25 20.60
CA TYR A 6 -7.72 2.70 21.97
C TYR A 6 -6.88 1.40 22.07
N PRO A 7 -6.11 1.21 23.17
CA PRO A 7 -5.18 0.08 23.31
C PRO A 7 -5.88 -1.28 23.36
N ARG A 8 -7.13 -1.32 23.81
CA ARG A 8 -7.98 -2.52 23.84
C ARG A 8 -9.32 -2.21 23.18
N VAL A 9 -9.76 -3.12 22.32
CA VAL A 9 -11.02 -2.95 21.57
C VAL A 9 -12.24 -2.87 22.49
N ARG A 10 -12.24 -3.50 23.67
CA ARG A 10 -13.38 -3.42 24.60
C ARG A 10 -13.65 -2.01 25.11
N LEU A 11 -12.64 -1.14 25.16
CA LEU A 11 -12.74 0.23 25.66
C LEU A 11 -13.74 1.10 24.88
N TYR A 12 -14.04 0.76 23.62
CA TYR A 12 -15.06 1.48 22.85
C TYR A 12 -16.48 1.36 23.44
N TRP A 13 -16.72 0.40 24.34
CA TRP A 13 -17.99 0.15 25.01
C TRP A 13 -17.94 0.32 26.54
N GLU A 14 -16.80 0.70 27.11
CA GLU A 14 -16.71 0.92 28.56
C GLU A 14 -17.30 2.29 28.90
N ASN A 15 -18.10 2.40 29.96
CA ASN A 15 -18.87 3.61 30.28
C ASN A 15 -18.04 4.91 30.27
N ALA A 16 -16.80 4.86 30.78
CA ALA A 16 -15.93 6.03 30.86
C ALA A 16 -15.26 6.44 29.53
N THR A 17 -15.18 5.53 28.56
CA THR A 17 -14.47 5.75 27.28
C THR A 17 -15.36 5.45 26.07
N ALA A 18 -16.65 5.28 26.30
CA ALA A 18 -17.61 4.86 25.31
C ALA A 18 -17.61 5.84 24.13
N VAL A 19 -17.74 5.29 22.93
CA VAL A 19 -17.82 6.10 21.70
C VAL A 19 -19.20 5.89 21.13
N ASN A 20 -20.04 6.93 21.19
CA ASN A 20 -21.46 6.90 20.85
C ASN A 20 -21.73 6.17 19.53
N ILE A 21 -21.05 6.57 18.46
CA ILE A 21 -21.18 5.96 17.12
C ILE A 21 -20.92 4.45 17.09
N ILE A 22 -20.16 3.90 18.05
CA ILE A 22 -19.87 2.46 18.12
C ILE A 22 -20.90 1.75 18.99
N ILE A 23 -21.23 2.31 20.16
CA ILE A 23 -22.15 1.68 21.12
C ILE A 23 -23.59 1.67 20.60
N GLU A 24 -23.98 2.71 19.85
CA GLU A 24 -25.31 2.84 19.26
C GLU A 24 -25.49 1.88 18.07
N ASN A 25 -24.42 1.59 17.34
CA ASN A 25 -24.46 0.69 16.19
C ASN A 25 -24.50 -0.80 16.57
N MET A 26 -23.73 -1.21 17.58
CA MET A 26 -23.63 -2.64 17.92
C MET A 26 -23.18 -2.85 19.37
N SER A 27 -23.79 -3.83 20.05
CA SER A 27 -23.30 -4.26 21.37
C SER A 27 -21.91 -4.88 21.30
N ARG A 28 -21.15 -4.72 22.38
CA ARG A 28 -19.78 -5.27 22.53
C ARG A 28 -19.74 -6.76 22.20
N ASP A 29 -20.63 -7.54 22.80
CA ASP A 29 -20.56 -9.00 22.71
C ASP A 29 -21.00 -9.50 21.33
N ARG A 30 -21.93 -8.80 20.66
CA ARG A 30 -22.25 -9.04 19.25
C ARG A 30 -21.04 -8.76 18.35
N PHE A 31 -20.33 -7.65 18.56
CA PHE A 31 -19.12 -7.33 17.81
C PHE A 31 -18.06 -8.43 17.94
N PHE A 32 -17.77 -8.90 19.17
CA PHE A 32 -16.79 -9.98 19.37
C PHE A 32 -17.23 -11.31 18.78
N THR A 33 -18.54 -11.60 18.78
CA THR A 33 -19.12 -12.80 18.18
C THR A 33 -18.96 -12.78 16.67
N LEU A 34 -19.39 -11.70 16.01
CA LEU A 34 -19.23 -11.52 14.56
C LEU A 34 -17.76 -11.56 14.17
N ARG A 35 -16.89 -10.84 14.89
CA ARG A 35 -15.45 -10.81 14.64
C ARG A 35 -14.82 -12.21 14.70
N ARG A 36 -15.24 -13.06 15.65
CA ARG A 36 -14.72 -14.43 15.79
C ARG A 36 -15.14 -15.29 14.60
N ASN A 37 -16.41 -15.17 14.21
CA ASN A 37 -17.06 -16.01 13.19
C ASN A 37 -17.01 -15.40 11.78
N PHE A 38 -16.26 -14.31 11.57
CA PHE A 38 -16.17 -13.66 10.26
C PHE A 38 -15.39 -14.50 9.25
N HIS A 39 -16.05 -14.95 8.17
CA HIS A 39 -15.47 -15.70 7.05
C HIS A 39 -15.90 -15.05 5.74
N LEU A 40 -15.01 -15.01 4.74
CA LEU A 40 -15.29 -14.46 3.42
C LEU A 40 -15.71 -15.52 2.40
N ILE A 41 -15.43 -16.79 2.70
CA ILE A 41 -15.79 -17.95 1.88
C ILE A 41 -16.25 -19.08 2.79
N ASP A 42 -16.98 -20.02 2.21
CA ASP A 42 -17.18 -21.32 2.83
C ASP A 42 -15.86 -22.12 2.78
N ASN A 43 -15.38 -22.58 3.94
CA ASN A 43 -14.16 -23.37 3.99
C ASN A 43 -14.38 -24.82 3.50
N THR A 44 -15.62 -25.29 3.48
CA THR A 44 -15.98 -26.66 3.06
C THR A 44 -15.90 -26.81 1.54
N GLU A 45 -16.04 -25.71 0.80
CA GLU A 45 -15.95 -25.66 -0.66
C GLU A 45 -14.51 -25.52 -1.19
N ILE A 46 -13.51 -25.39 -0.31
CA ILE A 46 -12.11 -25.23 -0.74
C ILE A 46 -11.62 -26.53 -1.39
N PRO A 47 -11.15 -26.50 -2.66
CA PRO A 47 -10.65 -27.69 -3.34
C PRO A 47 -9.44 -28.30 -2.62
N LYS A 48 -9.37 -29.64 -2.57
CA LYS A 48 -8.24 -30.36 -1.94
C LYS A 48 -6.89 -30.10 -2.62
N ASN A 49 -6.91 -29.83 -3.92
CA ASN A 49 -5.74 -29.51 -4.75
C ASN A 49 -5.46 -27.99 -4.85
N ASN A 50 -6.06 -27.17 -3.98
CA ASN A 50 -5.87 -25.73 -4.00
C ASN A 50 -4.41 -25.32 -3.71
N THR A 51 -3.82 -24.58 -4.63
CA THR A 51 -2.46 -24.03 -4.53
C THR A 51 -2.43 -22.60 -3.96
N ASP A 52 -3.57 -21.90 -3.97
CA ASP A 52 -3.68 -20.53 -3.49
C ASP A 52 -3.69 -20.46 -1.95
N LYS A 53 -2.60 -19.96 -1.37
CA LYS A 53 -2.47 -19.81 0.09
C LYS A 53 -3.39 -18.71 0.66
N PHE A 54 -3.89 -17.83 -0.19
CA PHE A 54 -4.78 -16.73 0.17
C PHE A 54 -6.25 -16.99 -0.18
N ILE A 55 -6.63 -18.21 -0.58
CA ILE A 55 -8.00 -18.56 -1.02
C ILE A 55 -9.09 -18.00 -0.11
N LYS A 56 -8.87 -18.02 1.22
CA LYS A 56 -9.80 -17.53 2.25
C LYS A 56 -10.08 -16.03 2.24
N VAL A 57 -9.27 -15.24 1.55
CA VAL A 57 -9.46 -13.79 1.37
C VAL A 57 -9.46 -13.39 -0.10
N ARG A 58 -9.23 -14.34 -1.00
CA ARG A 58 -9.07 -14.14 -2.43
C ARG A 58 -10.25 -13.39 -3.06
N PRO A 59 -11.52 -13.75 -2.80
CA PRO A 59 -12.65 -13.03 -3.41
C PRO A 59 -12.69 -11.54 -3.06
N LEU A 60 -12.27 -11.16 -1.85
CA LEU A 60 -12.20 -9.75 -1.45
C LEU A 60 -11.11 -8.99 -2.22
N TYR A 61 -9.91 -9.57 -2.32
CA TYR A 61 -8.81 -8.93 -3.04
C TYR A 61 -9.04 -8.92 -4.55
N ASP A 62 -9.69 -9.93 -5.11
CA ASP A 62 -10.04 -9.97 -6.53
C ASP A 62 -11.12 -8.93 -6.86
N ALA A 63 -12.12 -8.75 -5.98
CA ALA A 63 -13.11 -7.69 -6.14
C ALA A 63 -12.47 -6.30 -6.09
N ILE A 64 -11.51 -6.09 -5.18
CA ILE A 64 -10.74 -4.84 -5.10
C ILE A 64 -9.91 -4.63 -6.36
N ASN A 65 -9.13 -5.62 -6.79
CA ASN A 65 -8.31 -5.55 -7.99
C ASN A 65 -9.17 -5.30 -9.23
N LYS A 66 -10.31 -5.98 -9.38
CA LYS A 66 -11.26 -5.74 -10.48
C LYS A 66 -11.69 -4.27 -10.52
N LYS A 67 -12.02 -3.68 -9.37
CA LYS A 67 -12.43 -2.28 -9.31
C LYS A 67 -11.26 -1.32 -9.53
N CYS A 68 -10.08 -1.60 -8.98
CA CYS A 68 -8.90 -0.75 -9.11
C CYS A 68 -8.36 -0.76 -10.56
N ASN A 69 -8.39 -1.91 -11.23
CA ASN A 69 -8.02 -2.04 -12.64
C ASN A 69 -8.98 -1.30 -13.58
N SER A 70 -10.22 -1.02 -13.15
CA SER A 70 -11.17 -0.24 -13.94
C SER A 70 -10.98 1.28 -13.79
N LEU A 71 -10.03 1.73 -12.96
CA LEU A 71 -9.77 3.15 -12.74
C LEU A 71 -8.85 3.70 -13.82
N PRO A 72 -9.00 4.99 -14.21
CA PRO A 72 -8.03 5.66 -15.07
C PRO A 72 -6.62 5.64 -14.43
N VAL A 73 -5.67 5.08 -15.17
CA VAL A 73 -4.30 4.87 -14.70
C VAL A 73 -3.49 6.16 -14.83
N GLU A 74 -2.75 6.51 -13.77
CA GLU A 74 -1.84 7.66 -13.78
C GLU A 74 -0.65 7.41 -14.71
N ARG A 75 -0.12 8.48 -15.31
CA ARG A 75 1.04 8.40 -16.22
C ARG A 75 2.29 7.84 -15.55
N ARG A 76 2.49 8.13 -14.27
CA ARG A 76 3.65 7.68 -13.48
C ARG A 76 3.18 6.68 -12.45
N LEU A 77 3.76 5.48 -12.53
CA LEU A 77 3.46 4.35 -11.66
C LEU A 77 4.71 3.92 -10.92
N SER A 78 4.49 3.31 -9.76
CA SER A 78 5.50 2.67 -8.93
C SER A 78 5.01 1.29 -8.54
N VAL A 79 5.95 0.34 -8.52
CA VAL A 79 5.73 -0.98 -7.95
C VAL A 79 6.70 -1.14 -6.79
N ASP A 80 6.17 -1.44 -5.63
CA ASP A 80 6.97 -1.73 -4.45
C ASP A 80 6.16 -2.59 -3.46
N GLU A 81 6.80 -2.90 -2.34
CA GLU A 81 6.39 -3.92 -1.40
C GLU A 81 5.79 -3.28 -0.14
N GLN A 82 4.55 -3.65 0.14
CA GLN A 82 3.87 -3.34 1.38
C GLN A 82 3.94 -4.53 2.33
N MET A 83 4.11 -4.21 3.61
CA MET A 83 4.09 -5.20 4.67
C MET A 83 2.84 -5.07 5.54
N VAL A 84 1.96 -6.06 5.49
CA VAL A 84 0.79 -6.14 6.37
C VAL A 84 1.21 -6.77 7.70
N PRO A 85 1.26 -6.00 8.82
CA PRO A 85 1.83 -6.51 10.06
C PRO A 85 1.02 -7.68 10.62
N TYR A 86 1.67 -8.81 10.86
CA TYR A 86 1.07 -10.00 11.45
C TYR A 86 2.15 -10.88 12.10
N LYS A 87 1.99 -11.16 13.40
CA LYS A 87 2.96 -11.97 14.17
C LYS A 87 2.52 -13.41 14.44
N GLY A 88 1.26 -13.76 14.15
CA GLY A 88 0.74 -15.11 14.39
C GLY A 88 1.39 -16.18 13.51
N HIS A 89 1.04 -17.44 13.75
CA HIS A 89 1.50 -18.55 12.91
C HIS A 89 0.80 -18.49 11.55
N LEU A 90 1.59 -18.53 10.47
CA LEU A 90 1.13 -18.46 9.10
C LEU A 90 2.28 -18.82 8.15
N GLN A 91 2.04 -19.72 7.20
CA GLN A 91 3.06 -20.26 6.30
C GLN A 91 3.66 -19.20 5.35
N MET A 92 2.83 -18.29 4.82
CA MET A 92 3.27 -17.23 3.90
C MET A 92 3.80 -15.97 4.59
N LYS A 93 3.92 -15.96 5.93
CA LYS A 93 4.48 -14.83 6.66
C LYS A 93 5.95 -14.64 6.28
N GLN A 94 6.34 -13.41 5.99
CA GLN A 94 7.69 -13.01 5.61
C GLN A 94 8.34 -12.16 6.70
N TYR A 95 9.68 -12.19 6.73
CA TYR A 95 10.51 -11.25 7.47
C TYR A 95 11.22 -10.31 6.50
N VAL A 96 10.99 -9.00 6.63
CA VAL A 96 11.63 -7.97 5.80
C VAL A 96 12.44 -7.05 6.70
N LYS A 97 13.76 -7.24 6.69
CA LYS A 97 14.70 -6.39 7.46
C LYS A 97 14.60 -4.94 7.01
N GLY A 98 14.56 -4.00 7.95
CA GLY A 98 14.56 -2.56 7.69
C GLY A 98 13.18 -1.90 7.62
N LYS A 99 12.07 -2.66 7.52
CA LYS A 99 10.71 -2.11 7.62
C LYS A 99 10.32 -1.94 9.11
N PRO A 100 9.51 -0.91 9.48
CA PRO A 100 9.12 -0.65 10.87
C PRO A 100 8.43 -1.83 11.57
N CYS A 101 7.67 -2.62 10.80
CA CYS A 101 7.09 -3.89 11.25
C CYS A 101 7.65 -5.00 10.37
N PRO A 102 8.76 -5.67 10.75
CA PRO A 102 9.46 -6.56 9.82
C PRO A 102 8.77 -7.91 9.62
N TRP A 103 7.84 -8.31 10.50
CA TRP A 103 7.08 -9.57 10.38
C TRP A 103 5.66 -9.32 9.88
N GLY A 104 5.29 -9.96 8.77
CA GLY A 104 3.95 -9.78 8.20
C GLY A 104 3.67 -10.56 6.92
N ILE A 105 2.56 -10.23 6.27
CA ILE A 105 2.17 -10.76 4.96
C ILE A 105 2.59 -9.77 3.89
N LYS A 106 3.43 -10.20 2.95
CA LYS A 106 4.00 -9.34 1.90
C LYS A 106 3.02 -9.22 0.75
N ALA A 107 2.80 -7.99 0.29
CA ALA A 107 2.03 -7.68 -0.90
C ALA A 107 2.84 -6.74 -1.79
N PHE A 108 2.79 -6.95 -3.10
CA PHE A 108 3.29 -5.99 -4.08
C PHE A 108 2.13 -5.12 -4.52
N LEU A 109 2.32 -3.81 -4.49
CA LEU A 109 1.32 -2.84 -4.90
C LEU A 109 1.80 -2.12 -6.15
N LEU A 110 0.90 -1.98 -7.12
CA LEU A 110 1.05 -1.02 -8.20
C LEU A 110 0.32 0.25 -7.80
N CYS A 111 1.06 1.35 -7.62
CA CYS A 111 0.52 2.63 -7.20
C CYS A 111 0.87 3.76 -8.17
N GLY A 112 -0.07 4.68 -8.36
CA GLY A 112 0.20 5.98 -8.98
C GLY A 112 1.02 6.90 -8.08
N GLU A 113 1.54 7.98 -8.65
CA GLU A 113 2.26 9.01 -7.91
C GLU A 113 1.43 9.67 -6.81
N SER A 114 0.10 9.69 -6.95
CA SER A 114 -0.82 10.20 -5.93
C SER A 114 -0.92 9.28 -4.70
N GLY A 115 -0.46 8.02 -4.83
CA GLY A 115 -0.75 6.93 -3.91
C GLY A 115 -2.02 6.15 -4.28
N MET A 116 -2.66 6.40 -5.42
CA MET A 116 -3.79 5.56 -5.86
C MET A 116 -3.31 4.12 -6.10
N VAL A 117 -3.95 3.13 -5.49
CA VAL A 117 -3.63 1.70 -5.72
C VAL A 117 -4.41 1.19 -6.92
N TYR A 118 -3.70 0.61 -7.89
CA TYR A 118 -4.28 0.05 -9.12
C TYR A 118 -4.34 -1.46 -9.11
N ASN A 119 -3.33 -2.12 -8.54
CA ASN A 119 -3.28 -3.58 -8.47
C ASN A 119 -2.53 -4.04 -7.22
N ILE A 120 -2.94 -5.17 -6.67
CA ILE A 120 -2.40 -5.77 -5.46
C ILE A 120 -2.09 -7.24 -5.75
N LEU A 121 -0.83 -7.62 -5.62
CA LEU A 121 -0.38 -9.00 -5.72
C LEU A 121 0.05 -9.51 -4.34
N LEU A 122 -0.69 -10.49 -3.81
CA LEU A 122 -0.36 -11.15 -2.55
C LEU A 122 0.76 -12.17 -2.75
N TYR A 123 1.89 -11.99 -2.05
CA TYR A 123 3.05 -12.86 -2.21
C TYR A 123 2.88 -14.18 -1.44
N GLN A 124 2.91 -15.30 -2.15
CA GLN A 124 2.72 -16.65 -1.59
C GLN A 124 3.99 -17.53 -1.61
N GLY A 125 5.15 -16.92 -1.84
CA GLY A 125 6.43 -17.62 -1.98
C GLY A 125 6.64 -18.11 -3.41
N ALA A 126 7.21 -19.29 -3.57
CA ALA A 126 7.51 -19.89 -4.88
C ALA A 126 6.26 -20.16 -5.74
N THR A 127 5.08 -20.27 -5.14
CA THR A 127 3.82 -20.50 -5.87
C THR A 127 3.18 -19.21 -6.38
N THR A 128 3.83 -18.05 -6.25
CA THR A 128 3.25 -16.76 -6.68
C THR A 128 3.13 -16.73 -8.20
N GLU A 129 1.91 -16.68 -8.71
CA GLU A 129 1.64 -16.58 -10.14
C GLU A 129 1.90 -15.14 -10.61
N LEU A 130 2.60 -15.02 -11.73
CA LEU A 130 2.93 -13.74 -12.36
C LEU A 130 2.41 -13.77 -13.79
N ASP A 131 1.71 -12.72 -14.17
CA ASP A 131 1.31 -12.48 -15.56
C ASP A 131 2.43 -11.73 -16.29
N THR A 132 2.94 -12.30 -17.39
CA THR A 132 4.06 -11.76 -18.18
C THR A 132 3.62 -11.14 -19.50
N THR A 133 2.32 -10.94 -19.72
CA THR A 133 1.76 -10.55 -21.03
C THR A 133 2.06 -9.11 -21.45
N ASN A 134 2.44 -8.21 -20.53
CA ASN A 134 2.59 -6.79 -20.84
C ASN A 134 4.05 -6.34 -20.96
N GLN A 135 4.37 -5.72 -22.09
CA GLN A 135 5.62 -4.96 -22.26
C GLN A 135 5.41 -3.53 -21.79
N ILE A 136 6.10 -3.15 -20.71
CA ILE A 136 6.07 -1.78 -20.18
C ILE A 136 7.50 -1.23 -20.07
N TYR A 137 7.65 0.06 -20.32
CA TYR A 137 8.88 0.76 -19.99
C TYR A 137 9.00 0.88 -18.47
N SER A 138 10.19 0.61 -17.93
CA SER A 138 10.46 0.70 -16.50
C SER A 138 11.71 1.55 -16.23
N VAL A 139 11.69 2.23 -15.10
CA VAL A 139 12.82 2.97 -14.55
C VAL A 139 13.04 2.46 -13.13
N GLY A 140 14.27 2.09 -12.80
CA GLY A 140 14.57 1.54 -11.48
C GLY A 140 16.06 1.55 -11.19
N THR A 141 16.39 1.21 -9.94
CA THR A 141 17.77 1.06 -9.49
C THR A 141 18.22 -0.38 -9.65
N ILE A 142 19.44 -0.59 -10.12
CA ILE A 142 20.06 -1.91 -10.22
C ILE A 142 21.11 -2.04 -9.12
N ARG A 143 21.17 -3.19 -8.45
CA ARG A 143 22.21 -3.46 -7.43
C ARG A 143 23.57 -3.65 -8.10
N THR A 144 24.61 -3.06 -7.52
CA THR A 144 25.99 -3.14 -8.04
C THR A 144 26.46 -4.58 -8.24
N ASN A 145 26.10 -5.50 -7.33
CA ASN A 145 26.48 -6.91 -7.43
C ASN A 145 25.69 -7.72 -8.48
N ARG A 146 24.73 -7.10 -9.18
CA ARG A 146 24.04 -7.69 -10.35
C ARG A 146 24.73 -7.32 -11.66
N PHE A 147 25.78 -6.49 -11.60
CA PHE A 147 26.68 -6.15 -12.70
C PHE A 147 27.92 -7.06 -12.70
N ALA A 148 27.73 -8.38 -12.80
CA ALA A 148 28.84 -9.25 -13.20
C ALA A 148 28.81 -9.30 -14.73
N ASP A 149 29.74 -8.60 -15.38
CA ASP A 149 29.89 -8.50 -16.83
C ASP A 149 28.60 -8.07 -17.59
N PRO A 150 28.04 -6.88 -17.26
CA PRO A 150 26.86 -6.40 -17.95
C PRO A 150 27.16 -6.19 -19.44
N PRO A 151 26.23 -6.52 -20.37
CA PRO A 151 26.36 -6.18 -21.79
C PRO A 151 26.09 -4.68 -22.02
N LEU A 152 26.51 -3.83 -21.07
CA LEU A 152 26.45 -2.39 -21.24
C LEU A 152 27.62 -1.99 -22.13
N LEU A 153 27.29 -1.18 -23.13
CA LEU A 153 28.29 -0.49 -23.92
C LEU A 153 29.18 0.35 -22.99
N THR A 154 30.48 0.43 -23.32
CA THR A 154 31.42 1.26 -22.57
C THR A 154 30.97 2.73 -22.56
N ASP A 155 31.31 3.50 -21.54
CA ASP A 155 31.00 4.94 -21.46
C ASP A 155 31.45 5.70 -22.72
N LYS A 156 32.57 5.29 -23.33
CA LYS A 156 33.05 5.83 -24.61
C LYS A 156 32.09 5.52 -25.78
N GLN A 157 31.60 4.29 -25.88
CA GLN A 157 30.62 3.89 -26.91
C GLN A 157 29.26 4.58 -26.68
N LEU A 158 28.81 4.64 -25.44
CA LEU A 158 27.60 5.35 -25.01
C LEU A 158 27.66 6.84 -25.39
N THR A 159 28.76 7.51 -25.04
CA THR A 159 29.01 8.91 -25.41
C THR A 159 29.00 9.12 -26.92
N LYS A 160 29.64 8.21 -27.69
CA LYS A 160 29.66 8.26 -29.16
C LYS A 160 28.28 8.02 -29.80
N MET A 161 27.43 7.22 -29.15
CA MET A 161 26.05 6.95 -29.58
C MET A 161 25.05 8.03 -29.12
N GLY A 162 25.50 9.06 -28.38
CA GLY A 162 24.61 10.06 -27.77
C GLY A 162 23.65 9.48 -26.74
N ARG A 163 23.95 8.29 -26.19
CA ARG A 163 23.14 7.60 -25.18
C ARG A 163 23.93 7.58 -23.88
N GLY A 164 23.37 8.10 -22.79
CA GLY A 164 24.09 8.21 -21.52
C GLY A 164 24.10 9.62 -20.91
N SER A 165 23.60 10.61 -21.65
CA SER A 165 23.39 11.97 -21.17
C SER A 165 21.93 12.36 -21.33
N GLY A 166 21.12 12.13 -20.28
CA GLY A 166 19.90 12.92 -20.12
C GLY A 166 20.26 14.38 -19.83
N GLN A 167 19.30 15.29 -19.91
CA GLN A 167 19.55 16.66 -19.47
C GLN A 167 20.01 16.64 -18.00
N MET A 168 21.08 17.35 -17.69
CA MET A 168 21.57 17.45 -16.30
C MET A 168 20.76 18.52 -15.58
N ASP A 169 20.26 18.18 -14.40
CA ASP A 169 19.66 19.14 -13.47
C ASP A 169 20.48 19.21 -12.18
N THR A 170 20.54 20.39 -11.57
CA THR A 170 21.18 20.57 -10.27
C THR A 170 20.15 20.39 -9.16
N VAL A 171 20.44 19.54 -8.19
CA VAL A 171 19.59 19.36 -7.00
C VAL A 171 20.35 19.65 -5.71
N ARG A 172 19.67 20.32 -4.78
CA ARG A 172 20.19 20.58 -3.44
C ARG A 172 19.99 19.35 -2.56
N ARG A 173 21.08 18.78 -2.02
CA ARG A 173 21.06 17.58 -1.16
C ARG A 173 21.84 17.84 0.13
N TRP A 174 21.36 17.25 1.22
CA TRP A 174 22.07 17.31 2.50
C TRP A 174 23.25 16.33 2.48
N ASP A 175 24.46 16.85 2.66
CA ASP A 175 25.65 16.03 2.86
C ASP A 175 25.86 15.75 4.35
N LYS A 176 25.83 14.47 4.74
CA LYS A 176 26.00 14.06 6.15
C LYS A 176 27.41 14.30 6.69
N LYS A 177 28.44 14.25 5.84
CA LYS A 177 29.84 14.46 6.24
C LYS A 177 30.10 15.94 6.43
N LEU A 178 29.67 16.77 5.49
CA LEU A 178 29.86 18.22 5.54
C LEU A 178 28.83 18.95 6.42
N LYS A 179 27.75 18.26 6.81
CA LYS A 179 26.61 18.81 7.58
C LYS A 179 26.06 20.09 6.97
N MET A 180 26.00 20.14 5.63
CA MET A 180 25.46 21.27 4.89
C MET A 180 24.73 20.78 3.65
N TYR A 181 23.92 21.66 3.08
CA TYR A 181 23.33 21.41 1.77
C TYR A 181 24.32 21.74 0.66
N VAL A 182 24.58 20.77 -0.20
CA VAL A 182 25.42 20.90 -1.40
C VAL A 182 24.56 20.78 -2.65
N ASN A 183 25.00 21.44 -3.72
CA ASN A 183 24.40 21.31 -5.04
C ASN A 183 25.10 20.18 -5.79
N ILE A 184 24.33 19.22 -6.29
CA ILE A 184 24.83 18.04 -6.99
C ILE A 184 24.14 17.99 -8.34
N GLU A 185 24.91 17.85 -9.42
CA GLU A 185 24.39 17.57 -10.74
C GLU A 185 23.90 16.12 -10.83
N ARG A 186 22.72 15.92 -11.41
CA ARG A 186 22.16 14.61 -11.66
C ARG A 186 21.55 14.55 -13.06
N PRO A 187 21.51 13.36 -13.71
CA PRO A 187 20.80 13.20 -14.97
C PRO A 187 19.28 13.19 -14.78
N GLU A 188 18.55 13.63 -15.81
CA GLU A 188 17.08 13.66 -15.87
C GLU A 188 16.41 12.34 -15.44
N ILE A 189 16.99 11.19 -15.77
CA ILE A 189 16.45 9.87 -15.38
C ILE A 189 16.33 9.70 -13.86
N ILE A 190 17.24 10.31 -13.09
CA ILE A 190 17.20 10.30 -11.63
C ILE A 190 16.03 11.17 -11.14
N THR A 191 15.72 12.27 -11.83
CA THR A 191 14.55 13.09 -11.55
C THR A 191 13.25 12.34 -11.87
N ALA A 192 13.19 11.66 -13.02
CA ALA A 192 12.07 10.81 -13.39
C ALA A 192 11.81 9.71 -12.34
N TYR A 193 12.86 9.00 -11.92
CA TYR A 193 12.79 7.98 -10.87
C TYR A 193 12.31 8.53 -9.52
N ASN A 194 12.94 9.60 -9.02
CA ASN A 194 12.58 10.18 -7.71
C ASN A 194 11.15 10.71 -7.69
N THR A 195 10.61 11.15 -8.83
CA THR A 195 9.25 11.67 -8.92
C THR A 195 8.21 10.55 -8.89
N SER A 196 8.52 9.37 -9.45
CA SER A 196 7.57 8.26 -9.55
C SER A 196 7.67 7.23 -8.41
N MET A 197 8.85 7.00 -7.82
CA MET A 197 9.09 5.87 -6.89
C MET A 197 8.23 5.86 -5.62
N GLY A 198 7.71 7.00 -5.17
CA GLY A 198 7.11 7.16 -3.84
C GLY A 198 5.63 6.80 -3.71
N GLY A 199 4.98 6.26 -4.75
CA GLY A 199 3.54 5.99 -4.72
C GLY A 199 3.13 5.00 -3.63
N VAL A 200 3.84 3.87 -3.53
CA VAL A 200 3.58 2.84 -2.51
C VAL A 200 3.90 3.35 -1.10
N ASP A 201 5.01 4.07 -0.93
CA ASP A 201 5.38 4.68 0.36
C ASP A 201 4.32 5.67 0.87
N LYS A 202 3.70 6.44 -0.03
CA LYS A 202 2.58 7.33 0.31
C LYS A 202 1.38 6.54 0.84
N VAL A 203 1.02 5.42 0.22
CA VAL A 203 -0.07 4.56 0.71
C VAL A 203 0.26 3.99 2.09
N ASP A 204 1.48 3.50 2.27
CA ASP A 204 1.95 3.00 3.57
C ASP A 204 1.85 4.06 4.66
N GLN A 205 2.26 5.29 4.34
CA GLN A 205 2.15 6.44 5.24
C GLN A 205 0.68 6.77 5.56
N LEU A 206 -0.18 6.89 4.55
CA LEU A 206 -1.60 7.23 4.72
C LEU A 206 -2.34 6.18 5.55
N ILE A 207 -2.07 4.89 5.31
CA ILE A 207 -2.60 3.80 6.14
C ILE A 207 -2.09 3.92 7.57
N SER A 208 -0.82 4.26 7.78
CA SER A 208 -0.24 4.33 9.14
C SER A 208 -0.92 5.37 10.04
N TYR A 209 -1.44 6.47 9.47
CA TYR A 209 -2.10 7.51 10.24
C TYR A 209 -3.36 7.03 10.95
N TYR A 210 -4.20 6.23 10.29
CA TYR A 210 -5.48 5.78 10.85
C TYR A 210 -5.68 4.27 10.76
N ARG A 211 -4.57 3.52 10.75
CA ARG A 211 -4.55 2.06 10.65
C ARG A 211 -5.51 1.44 11.65
N THR A 212 -6.44 0.63 11.15
CA THR A 212 -7.35 -0.10 12.03
C THR A 212 -6.60 -1.27 12.66
N PHE A 213 -6.25 -1.13 13.95
CA PHE A 213 -5.52 -2.17 14.68
C PHE A 213 -6.44 -2.97 15.59
N ILE A 214 -6.83 -4.15 15.11
CA ILE A 214 -7.58 -5.14 15.89
C ILE A 214 -6.66 -6.35 16.11
N ARG A 215 -6.16 -6.52 17.34
CA ARG A 215 -5.30 -7.67 17.69
C ARG A 215 -6.06 -8.96 17.46
N SER A 216 -5.58 -9.82 16.56
CA SER A 216 -6.22 -11.11 16.23
C SER A 216 -5.18 -12.20 15.97
N LYS A 217 -5.51 -13.44 16.32
CA LYS A 217 -4.77 -14.65 15.89
C LYS A 217 -5.24 -15.16 14.51
N LYS A 218 -6.32 -14.58 13.96
CA LYS A 218 -6.89 -14.96 12.65
C LYS A 218 -6.29 -14.04 11.58
N TRP A 219 -5.39 -14.59 10.76
CA TRP A 219 -4.73 -13.83 9.69
C TRP A 219 -5.73 -13.30 8.64
N THR A 220 -6.81 -14.03 8.36
CA THR A 220 -7.83 -13.60 7.38
C THR A 220 -8.48 -12.29 7.82
N LEU A 221 -8.86 -12.16 9.08
CA LEU A 221 -9.39 -10.91 9.64
C LEU A 221 -8.37 -9.76 9.52
N ARG A 222 -7.07 -10.05 9.70
CA ARG A 222 -6.03 -9.04 9.53
C ARG A 222 -5.96 -8.53 8.08
N MET A 223 -6.06 -9.44 7.12
CA MET A 223 -6.07 -9.12 5.69
C MET A 223 -7.36 -8.41 5.26
N THR A 224 -8.51 -8.75 5.84
CA THR A 224 -9.78 -8.03 5.60
C THR A 224 -9.71 -6.59 6.10
N VAL A 225 -9.24 -6.37 7.32
CA VAL A 225 -9.10 -5.01 7.87
C VAL A 225 -8.11 -4.18 7.05
N HIS A 226 -7.01 -4.80 6.60
CA HIS A 226 -6.07 -4.17 5.69
C HIS A 226 -6.71 -3.77 4.36
N ALA A 227 -7.50 -4.66 3.75
CA ALA A 227 -8.23 -4.38 2.52
C ALA A 227 -9.17 -3.18 2.69
N PHE A 228 -9.90 -3.08 3.81
CA PHE A 228 -10.74 -1.89 4.08
C PHE A 228 -9.93 -0.62 4.25
N ASP A 229 -8.77 -0.67 4.92
CA ASP A 229 -7.89 0.50 5.02
C ASP A 229 -7.42 0.96 3.62
N LEU A 230 -7.05 0.04 2.72
CA LEU A 230 -6.71 0.36 1.33
C LEU A 230 -7.88 0.98 0.55
N ILE A 231 -9.08 0.38 0.64
CA ILE A 231 -10.29 0.89 -0.02
C ILE A 231 -10.56 2.34 0.41
N VAL A 232 -10.52 2.61 1.72
CA VAL A 232 -10.77 3.95 2.25
C VAL A 232 -9.74 4.96 1.75
N ILE A 233 -8.46 4.57 1.64
CA ILE A 233 -7.42 5.45 1.06
C ILE A 233 -7.72 5.72 -0.43
N ASN A 234 -8.01 4.70 -1.23
CA ASN A 234 -8.37 4.88 -2.64
C ASN A 234 -9.60 5.79 -2.80
N CYS A 235 -10.65 5.57 -2.00
CA CYS A 235 -11.84 6.43 -2.00
C CYS A 235 -11.52 7.88 -1.65
N TRP A 236 -10.65 8.12 -0.66
CA TRP A 236 -10.24 9.48 -0.30
C TRP A 236 -9.42 10.16 -1.39
N ILE A 237 -8.52 9.42 -2.05
CA ILE A 237 -7.75 9.95 -3.18
C ILE A 237 -8.68 10.29 -4.35
N GLN A 238 -9.67 9.44 -4.64
CA GLN A 238 -10.67 9.71 -5.67
C GLN A 238 -11.50 10.95 -5.32
N TYR A 239 -11.98 11.07 -4.09
CA TYR A 239 -12.67 12.27 -3.59
C TYR A 239 -11.84 13.54 -3.82
N LYS A 240 -10.52 13.48 -3.58
CA LYS A 240 -9.64 14.63 -3.83
C LYS A 240 -9.54 14.97 -5.31
N LYS A 241 -9.41 13.95 -6.18
CA LYS A 241 -9.38 14.14 -7.65
C LYS A 241 -10.68 14.78 -8.14
N ASP A 242 -11.82 14.31 -7.66
CA ASP A 242 -13.12 14.86 -8.01
C ASP A 242 -13.27 16.30 -7.48
N ALA A 243 -12.84 16.57 -6.25
CA ALA A 243 -12.83 17.91 -5.69
C ALA A 243 -11.93 18.89 -6.46
N ASP A 244 -10.82 18.41 -7.04
CA ASP A 244 -10.00 19.17 -7.98
C ASP A 244 -10.71 19.42 -9.30
N HIS A 245 -11.34 18.39 -9.88
CA HIS A 245 -12.09 18.50 -11.13
C HIS A 245 -13.24 19.51 -11.04
N TYR A 246 -13.98 19.50 -9.93
CA TYR A 246 -15.08 20.46 -9.68
C TYR A 246 -14.62 21.79 -9.06
N ASN A 247 -13.31 22.05 -8.99
CA ASN A 247 -12.74 23.29 -8.43
C ASN A 247 -13.24 23.63 -7.01
N VAL A 248 -13.47 22.61 -6.18
CA VAL A 248 -13.88 22.79 -4.79
C VAL A 248 -12.76 23.49 -4.03
N ASN A 249 -13.07 24.58 -3.31
CA ASN A 249 -12.09 25.32 -2.51
C ASN A 249 -11.38 24.39 -1.52
N LYS A 250 -10.04 24.44 -1.45
CA LYS A 250 -9.21 23.61 -0.58
C LYS A 250 -9.64 23.62 0.88
N ASN A 251 -10.10 24.76 1.39
CA ASN A 251 -10.52 24.92 2.78
C ASN A 251 -11.84 24.17 3.10
N LYS A 252 -12.63 23.84 2.07
CA LYS A 252 -13.87 23.07 2.19
C LYS A 252 -13.68 21.57 2.01
N ARG A 253 -12.47 21.14 1.61
CA ARG A 253 -12.18 19.73 1.37
C ARG A 253 -11.89 19.02 2.69
N LYS A 254 -12.41 17.81 2.83
CA LYS A 254 -12.13 16.97 4.00
C LYS A 254 -10.71 16.42 3.90
N ASP A 255 -9.93 16.60 4.96
CA ASP A 255 -8.71 15.82 5.15
C ASP A 255 -9.05 14.33 5.37
N LEU A 256 -8.03 13.48 5.50
CA LEU A 256 -8.25 12.05 5.65
C LEU A 256 -9.00 11.69 6.94
N LEU A 257 -8.79 12.41 8.04
CA LEU A 257 -9.49 12.16 9.30
C LEU A 257 -10.98 12.45 9.16
N HIS A 258 -11.32 13.65 8.70
CA HIS A 258 -12.69 14.11 8.54
C HIS A 258 -13.43 13.30 7.48
N PHE A 259 -12.74 12.87 6.42
CA PHE A 259 -13.31 11.96 5.44
C PHE A 259 -13.68 10.60 6.07
N ARG A 260 -12.80 10.04 6.90
CA ARG A 260 -13.08 8.78 7.61
C ARG A 260 -14.19 8.90 8.65
N MET A 261 -14.29 10.04 9.34
CA MET A 261 -15.38 10.31 10.27
C MET A 261 -16.72 10.37 9.53
N ALA A 262 -16.79 11.13 8.43
CA ALA A 262 -17.99 11.19 7.61
C ALA A 262 -18.40 9.80 7.07
N LEU A 263 -17.43 8.99 6.64
CA LEU A 263 -17.70 7.62 6.20
C LEU A 263 -18.23 6.72 7.34
N ALA A 264 -17.79 6.95 8.58
CA ALA A 264 -18.28 6.19 9.74
C ALA A 264 -19.68 6.62 10.20
N GLU A 265 -20.12 7.84 9.87
CA GLU A 265 -21.47 8.32 10.16
C GLU A 265 -22.50 7.83 9.13
N ILE A 266 -22.06 7.56 7.91
CA ILE A 266 -22.93 7.13 6.80
C ILE A 266 -23.11 5.60 6.75
N LEU A 267 -22.11 4.83 7.19
CA LEU A 267 -22.11 3.36 7.20
C LEU A 267 -22.56 2.78 8.54
#